data_AF-A0A7V7CSF8-F1
#
_entry.id   AF-A0A7V7CSF8-F1
#
_cell.length_a   1.000
_cell.length_b   1.000
_cell.length_c   1.000
_cell.angle_alpha   90.00
_cell.angle_beta   90.00
_cell.angle_gamma   90.00
#
_symmetry.space_group_name_H-M   'P 1'
#
loop_
_entity.id
_entity.type
_entity.pdbx_description
1 polymer ?
#
loop_
_entity_poly.entity_id
_entity_poly.type
_entity_poly.pdbx_seq_one_letter_code
_entity_poly.pdbx_strand_id
1 'polypeptide(L)'
;MNSDLHKALIKGTERLAAWADLLDHINVFPVADGDTGRNMVTSLSALKQADPDRKGMARKLLLSARGNSGNIAARFIAGLLTADSLAFLPPA
;
A
#
# COMPACT_ATOMS: atom_id res chain seq x y z
N MET A 1 9.93 3.97 13.69
CA MET A 1 10.20 3.40 12.36
C MET A 1 11.54 3.91 11.87
N ASN A 2 12.37 3.09 11.19
CA ASN A 2 13.63 3.55 10.60
C ASN A 2 13.35 4.75 9.66
N SER A 3 14.12 5.84 9.77
CA SER A 3 14.05 7.04 8.93
C SER A 3 13.92 6.71 7.45
N ASP A 4 14.68 5.71 7.00
CA ASP A 4 14.85 5.42 5.59
C ASP A 4 13.67 4.63 5.05
N LEU A 5 13.14 3.67 5.83
CA LEU A 5 11.91 2.97 5.48
C LEU A 5 10.74 3.94 5.38
N HIS A 6 10.63 4.88 6.33
CA HIS A 6 9.58 5.89 6.30
C HIS A 6 9.66 6.78 5.05
N LYS A 7 10.85 7.30 4.73
CA LYS A 7 11.07 8.07 3.49
C LYS A 7 10.74 7.24 2.25
N ALA A 8 11.11 5.96 2.23
CA ALA A 8 10.81 5.05 1.14
C ALA A 8 9.29 4.83 0.97
N LEU A 9 8.53 4.68 2.07
CA LEU A 9 7.08 4.56 2.03
C LEU A 9 6.43 5.82 1.47
N ILE A 10 6.82 7.02 1.94
CA ILE A 10 6.31 8.29 1.40
C ILE A 10 6.60 8.39 -0.11
N LYS A 11 7.86 8.20 -0.50
CA LYS A 11 8.28 8.32 -1.92
C LYS A 11 7.61 7.27 -2.80
N GLY A 12 7.43 6.05 -2.29
CA GLY A 12 6.71 5.00 -2.97
C GLY A 12 5.25 5.36 -3.21
N THR A 13 4.56 5.89 -2.20
CA THR A 13 3.15 6.34 -2.33
C THR A 13 3.02 7.56 -3.25
N GLU A 14 3.96 8.51 -3.20
CA GLU A 14 3.99 9.65 -4.15
C GLU A 14 4.15 9.16 -5.59
N ARG A 15 5.09 8.24 -5.84
CA ARG A 15 5.30 7.66 -7.17
C ARG A 15 4.08 6.88 -7.63
N LEU A 16 3.50 6.05 -6.77
CA LEU A 16 2.28 5.32 -7.09
C LEU A 16 1.14 6.26 -7.48
N ALA A 17 0.98 7.39 -6.77
CA ALA A 17 0.00 8.40 -7.13
C ALA A 17 0.30 9.08 -8.47
N ALA A 18 1.56 9.40 -8.75
CA ALA A 18 1.97 10.02 -10.02
C ALA A 18 1.74 9.11 -11.25
N TRP A 19 1.73 7.79 -11.04
CA TRP A 19 1.51 6.79 -12.09
C TRP A 19 0.15 6.10 -11.98
N ALA A 20 -0.79 6.64 -11.20
CA ALA A 20 -2.09 6.03 -10.97
C ALA A 20 -2.89 5.85 -12.27
N ASP A 21 -2.85 6.82 -13.17
CA ASP A 21 -3.52 6.71 -14.47
C ASP A 21 -2.92 5.57 -15.29
N LEU A 22 -1.59 5.39 -15.30
CA LEU A 22 -0.97 4.25 -15.98
C LEU A 22 -1.44 2.93 -15.35
N LEU A 23 -1.52 2.85 -14.01
CA LEU A 23 -2.01 1.67 -13.31
C LEU A 23 -3.48 1.36 -13.64
N ASP A 24 -4.31 2.38 -13.81
CA ASP A 24 -5.69 2.26 -14.28
C ASP A 24 -5.74 1.66 -15.71
N HIS A 25 -4.79 2.02 -16.59
CA HIS A 25 -4.75 1.54 -17.99
C HIS A 25 -4.19 0.14 -18.17
N ILE A 26 -3.29 -0.34 -17.30
CA ILE A 26 -2.71 -1.69 -17.45
C ILE A 26 -3.67 -2.80 -17.00
N ASN A 27 -4.69 -2.49 -16.20
CA ASN A 27 -5.65 -3.49 -15.72
C ASN A 27 -6.67 -3.84 -16.81
N VAL A 28 -6.36 -4.86 -17.61
CA VAL A 28 -7.15 -5.25 -18.80
C VAL A 28 -7.94 -6.55 -18.65
N PHE A 29 -7.99 -7.16 -17.44
CA PHE A 29 -8.65 -8.46 -17.22
C PHE A 29 -9.57 -8.48 -15.97
N PRO A 30 -10.75 -9.12 -16.00
CA PRO A 30 -11.47 -9.63 -17.18
C PRO A 30 -12.19 -8.50 -17.95
N VAL A 31 -12.41 -7.36 -17.30
CA VAL A 31 -12.93 -6.11 -17.88
C VAL A 31 -12.12 -4.97 -17.27
N ALA A 32 -11.69 -4.02 -18.07
CA ALA A 32 -11.03 -2.81 -17.59
C ALA A 32 -12.05 -1.91 -16.88
N ASP A 33 -12.17 -2.04 -15.56
CA ASP A 33 -12.88 -1.11 -14.68
C ASP A 33 -12.12 0.22 -14.53
N GLY A 34 -10.84 0.20 -14.90
CA GLY A 34 -9.96 1.35 -14.96
C GLY A 34 -9.72 1.97 -13.59
N ASP A 35 -9.95 1.28 -12.47
CA ASP A 35 -9.93 1.87 -11.12
C ASP A 35 -8.73 1.41 -10.26
N THR A 36 -7.82 0.62 -10.83
CA THR A 36 -6.73 -0.06 -10.12
C THR A 36 -5.79 0.91 -9.39
N GLY A 37 -5.28 1.92 -10.07
CA GLY A 37 -4.44 2.98 -9.53
C GLY A 37 -5.19 3.83 -8.51
N ARG A 38 -6.43 4.23 -8.79
CA ARG A 38 -7.28 4.99 -7.85
C ARG A 38 -7.53 4.22 -6.54
N ASN A 39 -7.80 2.93 -6.64
CA ASN A 39 -7.96 2.02 -5.51
C ASN A 39 -6.67 1.92 -4.69
N MET A 40 -5.51 1.75 -5.32
CA MET A 40 -4.22 1.72 -4.62
C MET A 40 -3.88 3.06 -3.94
N VAL A 41 -4.07 4.21 -4.61
CA VAL A 41 -3.80 5.54 -4.04
C VAL A 41 -4.63 5.77 -2.78
N THR A 42 -5.91 5.43 -2.84
CA THR A 42 -6.81 5.61 -1.69
C THR A 42 -6.38 4.71 -0.54
N SER A 43 -6.11 3.44 -0.83
CA SER A 43 -5.77 2.41 0.16
C SER A 43 -4.45 2.68 0.89
N LEU A 44 -3.48 3.29 0.21
CA LEU A 44 -2.14 3.53 0.74
C LEU A 44 -1.92 4.97 1.25
N SER A 45 -2.96 5.81 1.24
CA SER A 45 -2.87 7.23 1.60
C SER A 45 -2.28 7.49 3.01
N ALA A 46 -2.51 6.57 3.96
CA ALA A 46 -1.98 6.65 5.31
C ALA A 46 -0.45 6.60 5.38
N LEU A 47 0.24 6.05 4.37
CA LEU A 47 1.70 5.99 4.30
C LEU A 47 2.37 7.36 4.10
N LYS A 48 1.60 8.36 3.65
CA LYS A 48 2.11 9.74 3.50
C LYS A 48 2.31 10.43 4.86
N GLN A 49 1.77 9.88 5.93
CA GLN A 49 1.84 10.46 7.26
C GLN A 49 2.99 9.87 8.07
N ALA A 50 3.73 10.75 8.74
CA ALA A 50 4.75 10.37 9.70
C ALA A 50 4.11 9.83 10.98
N ASP A 51 3.79 8.54 11.02
CA ASP A 51 3.25 7.88 12.20
C ASP A 51 4.27 6.87 12.76
N PRO A 52 4.78 7.05 13.99
CA PRO A 52 5.68 6.08 14.61
C PRO A 52 4.96 4.79 15.01
N ASP A 53 3.62 4.78 15.13
CA ASP A 53 2.84 3.59 15.44
C ASP A 53 2.62 2.71 14.21
N ARG A 54 3.52 1.72 14.05
CA ARG A 54 3.45 0.73 12.96
C ARG A 54 2.14 -0.07 12.96
N LYS A 55 1.60 -0.41 14.13
CA LYS A 55 0.37 -1.21 14.26
C LYS A 55 -0.86 -0.37 13.93
N GLY A 56 -0.89 0.87 14.41
CA GLY A 56 -1.92 1.85 14.04
C GLY A 56 -1.92 2.15 12.55
N MET A 57 -0.74 2.33 11.94
CA MET A 57 -0.61 2.52 10.49
C MET A 57 -1.10 1.30 9.72
N ALA A 58 -0.69 0.08 10.09
CA ALA A 58 -1.19 -1.16 9.48
C ALA A 58 -2.72 -1.25 9.56
N ARG A 59 -3.32 -0.93 10.71
CA ARG A 59 -4.79 -0.90 10.88
C ARG A 59 -5.44 0.13 9.97
N LYS A 60 -4.88 1.34 9.86
CA LYS A 60 -5.39 2.39 8.95
C LYS A 60 -5.38 1.94 7.50
N LEU A 61 -4.32 1.26 7.04
CA LEU A 61 -4.24 0.72 5.67
C LEU A 61 -5.34 -0.30 5.40
N LEU A 62 -5.54 -1.25 6.33
CA LEU A 62 -6.55 -2.29 6.19
C LEU A 62 -7.98 -1.71 6.18
N LEU A 63 -8.25 -0.68 6.99
CA LEU A 63 -9.55 0.01 7.00
C LEU A 63 -9.78 0.89 5.77
N SER A 64 -8.71 1.38 5.13
CA SER A 64 -8.80 2.25 3.94
C SER A 64 -8.77 1.47 2.63
N ALA A 65 -8.58 0.15 2.68
CA ALA A 65 -8.44 -0.70 1.52
C ALA A 65 -9.69 -0.69 0.65
N ARG A 66 -9.51 -0.44 -0.67
CA ARG A 66 -10.59 -0.44 -1.66
C ARG A 66 -10.24 -1.28 -2.87
N GLY A 67 -11.23 -2.02 -3.38
CA GLY A 67 -11.06 -2.89 -4.54
C GLY A 67 -10.02 -4.00 -4.33
N ASN A 68 -9.80 -4.82 -5.35
CA ASN A 68 -8.87 -5.94 -5.25
C ASN A 68 -7.41 -5.46 -5.13
N SER A 69 -7.02 -4.48 -5.95
CA SER A 69 -5.67 -3.92 -5.97
C SER A 69 -5.30 -3.28 -4.62
N GLY A 70 -6.22 -2.50 -4.05
CA GLY A 70 -6.04 -1.87 -2.75
C GLY A 70 -6.00 -2.87 -1.60
N ASN A 71 -6.86 -3.90 -1.60
CA ASN A 71 -6.82 -4.96 -0.59
C ASN A 71 -5.49 -5.73 -0.58
N ILE A 72 -4.99 -6.10 -1.76
CA ILE A 72 -3.71 -6.81 -1.89
C ILE A 72 -2.56 -5.92 -1.38
N ALA A 73 -2.49 -4.68 -1.88
CA ALA A 73 -1.43 -3.75 -1.49
C ALA A 73 -1.46 -3.40 0.00
N ALA A 74 -2.64 -3.12 0.56
CA ALA A 74 -2.80 -2.80 1.97
C ALA A 74 -2.38 -3.96 2.88
N ARG A 75 -2.76 -5.20 2.54
CA ARG A 75 -2.35 -6.39 3.31
C ARG A 75 -0.86 -6.64 3.24
N PHE A 76 -0.26 -6.51 2.06
CA PHE A 76 1.19 -6.66 1.88
C PHE A 76 1.96 -5.66 2.75
N ILE A 77 1.63 -4.36 2.66
CA ILE A 77 2.33 -3.33 3.42
C ILE A 77 2.02 -3.43 4.92
N ALA A 78 0.78 -3.75 5.32
CA ALA A 78 0.45 -3.99 6.73
C ALA A 78 1.30 -5.12 7.32
N GLY A 79 1.44 -6.24 6.60
CA GLY A 79 2.32 -7.34 6.99
C GLY A 79 3.77 -6.89 7.15
N LEU A 80 4.30 -6.15 6.16
CA LEU A 80 5.66 -5.60 6.18
C LEU A 80 5.89 -4.66 7.38
N LEU A 81 4.93 -3.80 7.72
CA LEU A 81 5.04 -2.87 8.85
C LEU A 81 5.05 -3.60 10.20
N THR A 82 4.30 -4.70 10.31
CA THR A 82 4.17 -5.48 11.55
C THR A 82 5.20 -6.59 11.71
N ALA A 83 5.97 -6.91 10.66
CA ALA A 83 7.04 -7.88 10.73
C ALA A 83 8.20 -7.33 11.59
N ASP A 84 8.62 -8.10 12.60
CA ASP A 84 9.77 -7.76 13.44
C ASP A 84 11.10 -8.30 12.86
N SER A 85 11.04 -9.36 12.04
CA SER A 85 12.17 -9.86 11.25
C SER A 85 11.69 -10.71 10.08
N LEU A 86 12.60 -11.04 9.16
CA LEU A 86 12.34 -11.97 8.04
C LEU A 86 11.85 -13.35 8.53
N ALA A 87 12.25 -13.79 9.73
CA ALA A 87 11.86 -15.07 10.29
C ALA A 87 10.36 -15.14 10.70
N PHE A 88 9.70 -13.99 10.79
CA PHE A 88 8.27 -13.89 11.12
C PHE A 88 7.38 -13.68 9.89
N LEU A 89 7.94 -13.73 8.68
CA LEU A 89 7.15 -13.74 7.46
C LEU A 89 6.55 -15.14 7.23
N PRO A 90 5.33 -15.25 6.68
CA PRO A 90 4.77 -16.53 6.29
C PRO A 90 5.71 -17.26 5.31
N PRO A 91 5.77 -18.60 5.34
CA PRO A 91 6.50 -19.36 4.33
C PRO A 91 5.94 -19.05 2.93
N ALA A 92 6.84 -18.97 1.95
CA ALA A 92 6.53 -18.68 0.55
C ALA A 92 5.78 -19.84 -0.12
#